data_AF-A0AAQ4CW85-F1
#
_entry.id   AF-A0AAQ4CW85-F1
#
_cell.length_a   1.000
_cell.length_b   1.000
_cell.length_c   1.000
_cell.angle_alpha   90.00
_cell.angle_beta   90.00
_cell.angle_gamma   90.00
#
_symmetry.space_group_name_H-M   'P 1'
#
loop_
_entity.id
_entity.type
_entity.pdbx_description
1 polymer ?
#
loop_
_entity_poly.entity_id
_entity_poly.type
_entity_poly.pdbx_seq_one_letter_code
_entity_poly.pdbx_strand_id
1 'polypeptide(L)'
;MKLIMLFGSRARGDFTENSDYDVLVVGDEIPKDPRKVSNQLYMDVIKMFPGEVDAIFMNTEVFLRKLKEGIPFILQIIEEGKVIYKDEKFWNDIFQIYSNVRPLYERRGKEWIRIK
;
A
#
# COMPACT_ATOMS: atom_id res chain seq x y z
N MET A 1 -9.56 -9.29 -4.21
CA MET A 1 -8.83 -8.04 -3.93
C MET A 1 -9.70 -7.14 -3.08
N LYS A 2 -9.12 -6.41 -2.13
CA LYS A 2 -9.80 -5.45 -1.25
C LYS A 2 -9.28 -4.03 -1.36
N LEU A 3 -8.03 -3.85 -1.78
CA LEU A 3 -7.43 -2.53 -1.96
C LEU A 3 -6.32 -2.61 -3.02
N ILE A 4 -6.29 -1.62 -3.91
CA ILE A 4 -5.18 -1.37 -4.83
C ILE A 4 -4.84 0.11 -4.71
N MET A 5 -3.59 0.42 -4.39
CA MET A 5 -3.10 1.79 -4.29
C MET A 5 -1.83 1.95 -5.12
N LEU A 6 -1.78 3.02 -5.91
CA LEU A 6 -0.53 3.53 -6.44
C LEU A 6 0.18 4.29 -5.33
N PHE A 7 1.46 4.04 -5.12
CA PHE A 7 2.30 4.85 -4.24
C PHE A 7 3.55 5.31 -4.97
N GLY A 8 4.53 5.81 -4.22
CA GLY A 8 5.81 6.18 -4.81
C GLY A 8 5.73 7.42 -5.70
N SER A 9 6.64 7.51 -6.65
CA SER A 9 6.88 8.75 -7.40
C SER A 9 5.69 9.15 -8.29
N ARG A 10 5.04 8.17 -8.91
CA ARG A 10 3.86 8.40 -9.74
C ARG A 10 2.64 8.83 -8.94
N ALA A 11 2.51 8.37 -7.70
CA ALA A 11 1.47 8.88 -6.79
C ALA A 11 1.73 10.33 -6.38
N ARG A 12 2.98 10.65 -5.97
CA ARG A 12 3.39 12.00 -5.53
C ARG A 12 3.46 13.03 -6.66
N GLY A 13 3.68 12.58 -7.90
CA GLY A 13 3.83 13.45 -9.08
C GLY A 13 5.28 13.89 -9.35
N ASP A 14 6.27 13.33 -8.66
CA ASP A 14 7.71 13.59 -8.84
C ASP A 14 8.42 12.49 -9.67
N PHE A 15 7.67 11.82 -10.54
CA PHE A 15 8.16 10.72 -11.40
C PHE A 15 8.90 11.23 -12.65
N THR A 16 9.72 10.36 -13.23
CA THR A 16 10.38 10.56 -14.53
C THR A 16 9.85 9.54 -15.55
N GLU A 17 10.25 9.67 -16.81
CA GLU A 17 9.84 8.72 -17.87
C GLU A 17 10.23 7.27 -17.55
N ASN A 18 11.35 7.08 -16.84
CA ASN A 18 11.89 5.78 -16.46
C ASN A 18 11.39 5.28 -15.09
N SER A 19 10.42 5.96 -14.46
CA SER A 19 9.92 5.56 -13.16
C SER A 19 8.89 4.44 -13.26
N ASP A 20 9.05 3.40 -12.45
CA ASP A 20 8.09 2.31 -12.31
C ASP A 20 6.77 2.78 -11.69
N TYR A 21 5.73 1.97 -11.86
CA TYR A 21 4.49 2.06 -11.11
C TYR A 21 4.62 1.24 -9.82
N ASP A 22 4.81 1.91 -8.69
CA ASP A 22 4.82 1.28 -7.37
C ASP A 22 3.38 1.01 -6.91
N VAL A 23 3.00 -0.27 -6.76
CA VAL A 23 1.58 -0.65 -6.52
C VAL A 23 1.46 -1.53 -5.28
N LEU A 24 0.65 -1.11 -4.33
CA LEU A 24 0.24 -1.95 -3.21
C LEU A 24 -1.06 -2.66 -3.56
N VAL A 25 -1.07 -3.98 -3.36
CA VAL A 25 -2.21 -4.85 -3.60
C VAL A 25 -2.54 -5.63 -2.33
N VAL A 26 -3.77 -5.49 -1.83
CA VAL A 26 -4.23 -6.15 -0.61
C VAL A 26 -5.47 -7.00 -0.87
N GLY A 27 -5.48 -8.23 -0.36
CA GLY A 27 -6.58 -9.17 -0.52
C GLY A 27 -6.46 -10.42 0.34
N ASP A 28 -7.58 -11.12 0.57
CA ASP A 28 -7.60 -12.37 1.34
C ASP A 28 -7.02 -13.53 0.52
N GLU A 29 -7.15 -13.44 -0.81
CA GLU A 29 -6.61 -14.41 -1.77
C GLU A 29 -5.07 -14.38 -1.84
N ILE A 30 -4.45 -13.31 -1.36
CA ILE A 30 -3.00 -13.16 -1.35
C ILE A 30 -2.45 -14.02 -0.21
N PRO A 31 -1.48 -14.91 -0.47
CA PRO A 31 -0.88 -15.72 0.57
C PRO A 31 -0.14 -14.83 1.58
N LYS A 32 -0.15 -15.25 2.86
CA LYS A 32 0.60 -14.56 3.92
C LYS A 32 2.11 -14.55 3.66
N ASP A 33 2.62 -15.55 2.95
CA ASP A 33 3.99 -15.57 2.43
C ASP A 33 3.99 -14.96 1.00
N PRO A 34 4.54 -13.76 0.80
CA PRO A 34 4.50 -13.07 -0.49
C PRO A 34 5.23 -13.83 -1.61
N ARG A 35 6.15 -14.75 -1.27
CA ARG A 35 6.86 -15.58 -2.26
C ARG A 35 5.95 -16.61 -2.93
N LYS A 36 4.74 -16.81 -2.40
CA LYS A 36 3.75 -17.75 -2.93
C LYS A 36 2.69 -17.09 -3.80
N VAL A 37 2.82 -15.78 -4.06
CA VAL A 37 1.92 -15.08 -4.99
C VAL A 37 1.98 -15.78 -6.35
N SER A 38 0.82 -16.09 -6.91
CA SER A 38 0.76 -16.80 -8.18
C SER A 38 1.20 -15.90 -9.33
N ASN A 39 1.85 -16.50 -10.33
CA ASN A 39 2.19 -15.77 -11.56
C ASN A 39 0.95 -15.16 -12.20
N GLN A 40 -0.21 -15.83 -12.13
CA GLN A 40 -1.46 -15.30 -12.67
C GLN A 40 -1.86 -13.98 -11.99
N LEU A 41 -1.89 -13.95 -10.65
CA LEU A 41 -2.24 -12.74 -9.91
C LEU A 41 -1.23 -11.61 -10.16
N TYR A 42 0.06 -11.95 -10.25
CA TYR A 42 1.09 -10.99 -10.62
C TYR A 42 0.81 -10.40 -12.02
N MET A 43 0.57 -11.26 -13.01
CA MET A 43 0.29 -10.85 -14.40
C MET A 43 -1.01 -10.04 -14.54
N ASP A 44 -2.02 -10.30 -13.71
CA ASP A 44 -3.27 -9.55 -13.72
C ASP A 44 -3.05 -8.12 -13.24
N VAL A 45 -2.21 -7.92 -12.22
CA VAL A 45 -1.88 -6.59 -11.69
C VAL A 45 -1.02 -5.80 -12.67
N ILE A 46 0.03 -6.39 -13.25
CA ILE A 46 0.91 -5.62 -14.15
C ILE A 46 0.16 -5.08 -15.37
N LYS A 47 -0.82 -5.82 -15.89
CA LYS A 47 -1.65 -5.43 -17.05
C LYS A 47 -2.57 -4.24 -16.77
N MET A 48 -2.76 -3.87 -15.50
CA MET A 48 -3.55 -2.69 -15.13
C MET A 48 -2.82 -1.37 -15.39
N PHE A 49 -1.51 -1.42 -15.65
CA PHE A 49 -0.66 -0.24 -15.79
C PHE A 49 0.02 -0.21 -17.16
N PRO A 50 0.30 0.99 -17.70
CA PRO A 50 0.85 1.13 -19.05
C PRO A 50 2.38 0.96 -19.13
N GLY A 51 3.05 0.56 -18.04
CA GLY A 51 4.52 0.48 -17.96
C GLY A 51 5.00 -0.54 -16.95
N GLU A 52 6.28 -0.47 -16.59
CA GLU A 52 6.90 -1.35 -15.59
C GLU A 52 6.25 -1.16 -14.21
N VAL A 53 6.02 -2.26 -13.49
CA VAL A 53 5.29 -2.27 -12.22
C VAL A 53 6.13 -2.97 -11.15
N ASP A 54 6.38 -2.25 -10.06
CA ASP A 54 6.87 -2.86 -8.81
C ASP A 54 5.67 -3.07 -7.86
N ALA A 55 5.18 -4.30 -7.82
CA ALA A 55 3.98 -4.67 -7.09
C ALA A 55 4.30 -5.32 -5.74
N ILE A 56 3.76 -4.74 -4.67
CA ILE A 56 3.76 -5.29 -3.32
C ILE A 56 2.42 -5.95 -3.04
N PHE A 57 2.43 -7.28 -2.90
CA PHE A 57 1.26 -8.06 -2.54
C PHE A 57 1.22 -8.31 -1.04
N MET A 58 0.07 -8.05 -0.42
CA MET A 58 -0.10 -8.26 1.01
C MET A 58 -1.44 -8.92 1.35
N ASN A 59 -1.39 -10.01 2.11
CA ASN A 59 -2.60 -10.55 2.70
C ASN A 59 -3.27 -9.51 3.62
N THR A 60 -4.60 -9.44 3.60
CA THR A 60 -5.40 -8.50 4.41
C THR A 60 -4.99 -8.47 5.88
N GLU A 61 -4.83 -9.63 6.52
CA GLU A 61 -4.48 -9.70 7.94
C GLU A 61 -3.06 -9.18 8.20
N VAL A 62 -2.13 -9.46 7.28
CA VAL A 62 -0.74 -8.98 7.35
C VAL A 62 -0.71 -7.46 7.21
N PHE A 63 -1.48 -6.91 6.27
CA PHE A 63 -1.59 -5.47 6.06
C PHE A 63 -2.16 -4.76 7.28
N LEU A 64 -3.32 -5.21 7.77
CA LEU A 64 -3.95 -4.62 8.95
C LEU A 64 -3.06 -4.71 10.19
N ARG A 65 -2.32 -5.82 10.36
CA ARG A 65 -1.35 -5.95 11.45
C ARG A 65 -0.24 -4.90 11.34
N LYS A 66 0.40 -4.78 10.18
CA LYS A 66 1.46 -3.77 9.96
C LYS A 66 0.96 -2.34 10.12
N LEU A 67 -0.27 -2.06 9.69
CA LEU A 67 -0.91 -0.78 9.92
C LEU A 67 -1.11 -0.49 11.42
N LYS A 68 -1.62 -1.47 12.19
CA LYS A 68 -1.78 -1.35 13.65
C LYS A 68 -0.45 -1.20 14.38
N GLU A 69 0.60 -1.88 13.92
CA GLU A 69 1.97 -1.75 14.43
C GLU A 69 2.58 -0.38 14.08
N GLY A 70 1.97 0.38 13.17
CA GLY A 70 2.45 1.67 12.72
C GLY A 70 3.71 1.59 11.87
N ILE A 71 3.87 0.52 11.08
CA ILE A 71 4.99 0.37 10.17
C ILE A 71 5.06 1.62 9.26
N PRO A 72 6.14 2.42 9.32
CA PRO A 72 6.24 3.70 8.60
C PRO A 72 5.92 3.63 7.12
N PHE A 73 6.40 2.57 6.47
CA PHE A 73 6.14 2.34 5.05
C PHE A 73 4.65 2.24 4.72
N ILE A 74 3.86 1.58 5.59
CA ILE A 74 2.40 1.48 5.40
C ILE A 74 1.73 2.83 5.64
N LEU A 75 2.15 3.56 6.67
CA LEU A 75 1.61 4.89 6.95
C LEU A 75 1.88 5.85 5.79
N GLN A 76 3.07 5.78 5.20
CA GLN A 76 3.44 6.57 4.03
C GLN A 76 2.60 6.21 2.81
N ILE A 77 2.39 4.92 2.51
CA ILE A 77 1.53 4.51 1.39
C ILE A 77 0.11 5.05 1.55
N ILE A 78 -0.46 5.00 2.77
CA ILE A 78 -1.81 5.52 3.01
C ILE A 78 -1.86 7.05 2.88
N GLU A 79 -0.80 7.75 3.30
CA GLU A 79 -0.75 9.22 3.28
C GLU A 79 -0.50 9.80 1.89
N GLU A 80 0.38 9.17 1.09
CA GLU A 80 0.81 9.68 -0.22
C GLU A 80 0.14 8.98 -1.40
N GLY A 81 -0.38 7.78 -1.15
CA GLY A 81 -0.86 6.91 -2.21
C GLY A 81 -2.21 7.35 -2.79
N LYS A 82 -2.43 6.99 -4.04
CA LYS A 82 -3.70 7.18 -4.75
C LYS A 82 -4.45 5.85 -4.81
N VAL A 83 -5.69 5.86 -4.33
CA VAL A 83 -6.57 4.69 -4.41
C VAL A 83 -6.98 4.45 -5.86
N ILE A 84 -6.70 3.25 -6.36
CA ILE A 84 -7.17 2.77 -7.68
C ILE A 84 -8.45 1.96 -7.50
N TYR A 85 -8.47 1.09 -6.49
CA TYR A 85 -9.61 0.27 -6.13
C TYR A 85 -9.69 0.13 -4.62
N LYS A 86 -10.90 0.12 -4.07
CA LYS A 86 -11.15 -0.19 -2.67
C LYS A 86 -12.49 -0.90 -2.49
N ASP A 87 -12.50 -1.89 -1.61
CA ASP A 87 -13.70 -2.34 -0.92
C ASP A 87 -14.04 -1.30 0.17
N GLU A 88 -15.26 -0.78 0.18
CA GLU A 88 -15.64 0.33 1.08
C GLU A 88 -15.61 -0.08 2.55
N LYS A 89 -16.01 -1.31 2.88
CA LYS A 89 -15.95 -1.81 4.25
C LYS A 89 -14.51 -1.87 4.74
N PHE A 90 -13.63 -2.49 3.95
CA PHE A 90 -12.22 -2.58 4.26
C PHE A 90 -11.55 -1.20 4.34
N TRP A 91 -11.92 -0.26 3.47
CA TRP A 91 -11.41 1.11 3.52
C TRP A 91 -11.78 1.83 4.82
N ASN A 92 -13.01 1.66 5.31
CA ASN A 92 -13.43 2.21 6.59
C ASN A 92 -12.63 1.62 7.76
N ASP A 93 -12.35 0.30 7.75
CA ASP A 93 -11.51 -0.33 8.77
C ASP A 93 -10.08 0.24 8.76
N ILE A 94 -9.51 0.45 7.57
CA ILE A 94 -8.19 1.09 7.39
C ILE A 94 -8.20 2.49 7.98
N PHE A 95 -9.18 3.31 7.61
CA PHE A 95 -9.27 4.70 8.06
C PHE A 95 -9.42 4.79 9.59
N GLN A 96 -10.20 3.89 10.19
CA GLN A 96 -10.38 3.83 11.63
C GLN A 96 -9.07 3.44 12.36
N ILE A 97 -8.28 2.51 11.82
CA ILE A 97 -6.99 2.16 12.41
C ILE A 97 -5.99 3.29 12.19
N TYR A 98 -5.88 3.80 10.97
CA TYR A 98 -4.94 4.84 10.59
C TYR A 98 -5.15 6.11 11.42
N SER A 99 -6.39 6.54 11.63
CA SER A 99 -6.69 7.73 12.45
C SER A 99 -6.24 7.61 13.91
N ASN A 100 -6.16 6.39 14.45
CA ASN A 100 -5.63 6.13 15.79
C ASN A 100 -4.09 6.02 15.83
N VAL A 101 -3.49 5.46 14.78
CA VAL A 101 -2.03 5.20 14.73
C VAL A 101 -1.25 6.42 14.25
N ARG A 102 -1.73 7.12 13.22
CA ARG A 102 -1.05 8.26 12.57
C ARG A 102 -0.64 9.38 13.53
N PRO A 103 -1.45 9.77 14.55
CA PRO A 103 -1.07 10.81 15.52
C PRO A 103 0.05 10.40 16.49
N LEU A 104 0.45 9.13 16.52
CA LEU A 104 1.60 8.65 17.29
C LEU A 104 2.92 8.93 16.59
N TYR A 105 2.89 9.43 15.35
CA TYR A 105 4.06 9.69 14.53
C TYR A 105 4.14 11.16 14.09
N GLU A 106 5.33 11.72 14.16
CA GLU A 106 5.70 12.98 13.52
C GLU A 106 6.45 12.67 12.22
N ARG A 107 6.16 13.42 11.17
CA ARG A 107 6.82 13.27 9.88
C ARG A 107 7.83 14.39 9.69
N ARG A 108 9.12 14.04 9.60
CA ARG A 108 10.23 14.98 9.36
C ARG A 108 10.87 14.69 8.01
N GLY A 109 10.40 15.39 6.97
CA GLY A 109 10.77 15.08 5.59
C GLY A 109 10.29 13.68 5.17
N LYS A 110 11.24 12.78 4.93
CA LYS A 110 10.98 11.36 4.58
C LYS A 110 10.93 10.44 5.80
N GLU A 111 11.30 10.92 6.98
CA GLU A 111 11.36 10.12 8.20
C GLU A 111 10.05 10.16 8.99
N TRP A 112 9.73 9.02 9.60
CA TRP A 112 8.60 8.85 10.50
C TRP A 112 9.13 8.58 11.91
N ILE A 113 8.94 9.53 12.81
CA ILE A 113 9.43 9.47 14.18
C ILE A 113 8.24 9.18 15.09
N ARG A 114 8.30 8.08 15.83
CA ARG A 114 7.27 7.79 16.85
C ARG A 114 7.46 8.75 18.03
N ILE A 115 6.40 9.47 18.40
CA ILE A 115 6.42 10.52 19.43
C ILE A 115 5.57 10.18 20.66
N LYS A 116 4.90 9.02 20.67
CA LYS A 116 4.05 8.55 21.77
C LYS A 116 4.18 7.03 21.98
#